data_AF-Q5C3I7-F1
#
_entry.id   AF-Q5C3I7-F1
#
_cell.length_a   1.000
_cell.length_b   1.000
_cell.length_c   1.000
_cell.angle_alpha   90.00
_cell.angle_beta   90.00
_cell.angle_gamma   90.00
#
_symmetry.space_group_name_H-M   'P 1'
#
loop_
_entity.id
_entity.type
_entity.pdbx_description
1 polymer ?
#
loop_
_entity_poly.entity_id
_entity_poly.type
_entity_poly.pdbx_seq_one_letter_code
_entity_poly.pdbx_strand_id
1 'polypeptide(L)'
;VISSNNKSVSYRCKLCDCEFSNADARECHLRGRRHRSQYKKKVDPSFIVDPNPGNQLYRKVAAAKEKKAKRNEAKSTGSNFPSFNTLRNSSVIGNGISPLPYDRLSGQVSRMYTPQAPNKSLESRYINSKHASLLPSACEIQAIMLAVTVCERALKGISNDLLKQVRSSTDTSDTIKSDKLCDGDNNLNELEEKVGERLLCGVVRVGALGKNLLLKGEHSAELVLVCSKWPTKELTNYVSTNILKLMESLES
;
A
#
# COMPACT_ATOMS: atom_id res chain seq x y z
N VAL A 1 6.84 23.82 29.39
CA VAL A 1 6.48 25.13 29.97
C VAL A 1 5.56 25.82 28.98
N ILE A 2 4.27 25.88 29.29
CA ILE A 2 3.25 26.50 28.44
C ILE A 2 3.24 27.97 28.82
N SER A 3 3.76 28.84 27.97
CA SER A 3 3.61 30.28 28.13
C SER A 3 2.32 30.73 27.48
N SER A 4 1.38 31.08 28.34
CA SER A 4 0.18 31.86 28.10
C SER A 4 0.51 33.15 27.36
N ASN A 5 0.36 33.13 26.04
CA ASN A 5 0.09 34.26 25.14
C ASN A 5 -0.19 33.66 23.75
N ASN A 6 -1.36 33.96 23.15
CA ASN A 6 -1.77 33.50 21.81
C ASN A 6 -0.93 34.12 20.66
N LYS A 7 0.39 34.02 20.74
CA LYS A 7 1.32 34.32 19.64
C LYS A 7 2.04 33.02 19.31
N SER A 8 1.60 32.35 18.25
CA SER A 8 2.36 31.24 17.67
C SER A 8 3.73 31.77 17.24
N VAL A 9 4.80 31.19 17.80
CA VAL A 9 6.17 31.58 17.43
C VAL A 9 6.45 30.99 16.05
N SER A 10 6.44 31.83 15.02
CA SER A 10 6.85 31.44 13.67
C SER A 10 8.36 31.61 13.49
N TYR A 11 8.98 30.64 12.82
CA TYR A 11 10.39 30.62 12.49
C TYR A 11 10.57 30.72 10.98
N ARG A 12 11.43 31.63 10.51
CA ARG A 12 11.75 31.76 9.08
C ARG A 12 13.24 31.51 8.82
N CYS A 13 13.56 30.60 7.90
CA CYS A 13 14.93 30.40 7.43
C CYS A 13 15.25 31.35 6.28
N LYS A 14 16.16 32.30 6.48
CA LYS A 14 16.60 33.27 5.45
C LYS A 14 17.50 32.66 4.34
N LEU A 15 18.05 31.47 4.55
CA LEU A 15 18.87 30.81 3.52
C LEU A 15 17.99 30.15 2.46
N CYS A 16 16.88 29.55 2.90
CA CYS A 16 15.96 28.72 2.12
C CYS A 16 14.58 29.36 1.87
N ASP A 17 14.29 30.51 2.45
CA ASP A 17 13.00 31.21 2.44
C ASP A 17 11.82 30.30 2.83
N CYS A 18 11.99 29.54 3.91
CA CYS A 18 10.97 28.63 4.43
C CYS A 18 10.46 29.12 5.80
N GLU A 19 9.15 29.01 6.03
CA GLU A 19 8.49 29.38 7.28
C GLU A 19 7.94 28.15 8.01
N PHE A 20 8.11 28.14 9.33
CA PHE A 20 7.74 27.02 10.20
C PHE A 20 7.00 27.55 11.42
N SER A 21 5.85 26.99 11.73
CA SER A 21 5.08 27.36 12.92
C SER A 21 5.57 26.64 14.19
N ASN A 22 6.40 25.61 14.04
CA ASN A 22 6.85 24.73 15.12
C ASN A 22 8.39 24.71 15.21
N ALA A 23 8.92 24.61 16.44
CA ALA A 23 10.36 24.51 16.68
C ALA A 23 10.96 23.22 16.09
N ASP A 24 10.26 22.09 16.19
CA ASP A 24 10.72 20.81 15.65
C ASP A 24 10.83 20.83 14.12
N ALA A 25 9.90 21.53 13.44
CA ALA A 25 9.91 21.70 12.00
C ALA A 25 11.11 22.56 11.54
N ARG A 26 11.45 23.61 12.30
CA ARG A 26 12.67 24.39 12.09
C ARG A 26 13.92 23.50 12.24
N GLU A 27 14.01 22.69 13.29
CA GLU A 27 15.19 21.84 13.53
C GLU A 27 15.35 20.78 12.43
N CYS A 28 14.24 20.15 12.03
CA CYS A 28 14.22 19.23 10.89
C CYS A 28 14.69 19.91 9.60
N HIS A 29 14.28 21.16 9.37
CA HIS A 29 14.70 21.93 8.21
C HIS A 29 16.21 22.22 8.21
N LEU A 30 16.79 22.66 9.34
CA LEU A 30 18.23 22.94 9.46
C LEU A 30 19.09 21.69 9.23
N ARG A 31 18.59 20.52 9.63
CA ARG A 31 19.22 19.22 9.35
C ARG A 31 19.00 18.75 7.90
N GLY A 32 18.09 19.37 7.16
CA GLY A 32 17.75 19.02 5.79
C GLY A 32 18.87 19.30 4.79
N ARG A 33 18.93 18.46 3.75
CA ARG A 33 19.93 18.57 2.67
C ARG A 33 19.87 19.93 1.97
N ARG A 34 18.66 20.43 1.68
CA ARG A 34 18.46 21.73 1.01
C ARG A 34 19.08 22.87 1.81
N HIS A 35 18.86 22.89 3.12
CA HIS A 35 19.43 23.88 4.02
C HIS A 35 20.96 23.75 4.08
N ARG A 36 21.48 22.56 4.36
CA ARG A 36 22.92 22.29 4.44
C ARG A 36 23.68 22.63 3.15
N SER A 37 23.09 22.33 1.98
CA SER A 37 23.70 22.67 0.68
C SER A 37 23.72 24.17 0.43
N GLN A 38 22.67 24.91 0.80
CA GLN A 38 22.65 26.35 0.68
C GLN A 38 23.57 27.04 1.70
N TYR A 39 23.64 26.52 2.92
CA TYR A 39 24.59 26.96 3.93
C TYR A 39 26.04 26.79 3.44
N LYS A 40 26.38 25.63 2.88
CA LYS A 40 27.69 25.42 2.24
C LYS A 40 27.98 26.43 1.14
N LYS A 41 27.01 26.72 0.28
CA LYS A 41 27.21 27.61 -0.88
C LYS A 41 27.29 29.08 -0.49
N LYS A 42 26.52 29.52 0.51
CA LYS A 42 26.29 30.94 0.82
C LYS A 42 26.98 31.41 2.11
N VAL A 43 27.35 30.51 3.02
CA VAL A 43 27.87 30.86 4.35
C VAL A 43 29.28 30.33 4.51
N ASP A 44 29.48 29.01 4.47
CA ASP A 44 30.79 28.38 4.68
C ASP A 44 31.12 27.32 3.61
N PRO A 45 31.91 27.66 2.58
CA PRO A 45 32.30 26.75 1.51
C PRO A 45 33.06 25.50 1.97
N SER A 46 33.72 25.56 3.15
CA SER A 46 34.43 24.45 3.78
C SER A 46 33.49 23.44 4.47
N PHE A 47 32.20 23.74 4.61
CA PHE A 47 31.24 22.86 5.28
C PHE A 47 31.04 21.55 4.49
N ILE A 48 31.25 20.40 5.15
CA ILE A 48 31.07 19.08 4.56
C ILE A 48 29.61 18.68 4.73
N VAL A 49 28.86 18.64 3.62
CA VAL A 49 27.51 18.10 3.59
C VAL A 49 27.60 16.63 3.23
N ASP A 50 27.19 15.74 4.15
CA ASP A 50 27.20 14.30 3.92
C ASP A 50 26.46 13.95 2.61
N PRO A 51 27.10 13.22 1.68
CA PRO A 51 26.46 12.81 0.45
C PRO A 51 25.33 11.82 0.74
N ASN A 52 24.14 12.13 0.23
CA ASN A 52 22.92 11.32 0.37
C ASN A 52 23.20 9.85 -0.04
N PRO A 53 22.96 8.85 0.85
CA PRO A 53 23.20 7.44 0.55
C PRO A 53 22.39 6.92 -0.65
N GLY A 54 21.24 7.54 -0.96
CA GLY A 54 20.43 7.19 -2.13
C GLY A 54 21.13 7.43 -3.48
N ASN A 55 21.97 8.46 -3.57
CA ASN A 55 22.73 8.75 -4.79
C ASN A 55 23.91 7.77 -4.99
N GLN A 56 24.42 7.15 -3.92
CA GLN A 56 25.48 6.15 -4.02
C GLN A 56 24.96 4.84 -4.63
N LEU A 57 23.75 4.43 -4.28
CA LEU A 57 23.10 3.26 -4.87
C LEU A 57 22.82 3.48 -6.37
N TYR A 58 22.30 4.65 -6.75
CA TYR A 58 22.08 4.98 -8.16
C TYR A 58 23.38 4.94 -8.98
N ARG A 59 24.49 5.50 -8.45
CA ARG A 59 25.82 5.40 -9.10
C ARG A 59 26.34 3.97 -9.19
N LYS A 60 26.17 3.16 -8.13
CA LYS A 60 26.59 1.74 -8.13
C LYS A 60 25.81 0.92 -9.16
N VAL A 61 24.51 1.18 -9.29
CA VAL A 61 23.64 0.51 -10.29
C VAL A 61 24.00 0.94 -11.71
N ALA A 62 24.27 2.22 -11.95
CA ALA A 62 24.72 2.71 -13.26
C ALA A 62 26.08 2.11 -13.67
N ALA A 63 27.06 2.08 -12.76
CA ALA A 63 28.37 1.48 -13.00
C ALA A 63 28.30 -0.05 -13.23
N ALA A 64 27.36 -0.74 -12.56
CA ALA A 64 27.12 -2.17 -12.78
C ALA A 64 26.49 -2.46 -14.15
N LYS A 65 25.59 -1.58 -14.64
CA LYS A 65 25.02 -1.67 -15.99
C LYS A 65 26.08 -1.48 -17.07
N GLU A 66 26.98 -0.51 -16.91
CA GLU A 66 28.06 -0.24 -17.87
C GLU A 66 29.06 -1.42 -17.96
N LYS A 67 29.41 -2.04 -16.81
CA LYS A 67 30.25 -3.25 -16.79
C LYS A 67 29.59 -4.46 -17.47
N LYS A 68 28.25 -4.59 -17.39
CA LYS A 68 27.51 -5.64 -18.10
C LYS A 68 27.45 -5.39 -19.61
N ALA A 69 27.31 -4.14 -20.05
CA ALA A 69 27.32 -3.78 -21.46
C ALA A 69 28.68 -4.11 -22.12
N LYS A 70 29.80 -3.75 -21.48
CA LYS A 70 31.16 -4.06 -21.98
C LYS A 70 31.48 -5.56 -22.01
N ARG A 71 30.83 -6.38 -21.17
CA ARG A 71 31.00 -7.85 -21.17
C ARG A 71 30.20 -8.54 -22.28
N ASN A 72 29.12 -7.94 -22.77
CA ASN A 72 28.29 -8.52 -23.83
C ASN A 72 28.80 -8.23 -25.24
N GLU A 73 29.75 -7.31 -25.42
CA GLU A 73 30.32 -6.97 -26.73
C GLU A 73 31.51 -7.86 -27.17
N ALA A 74 32.09 -8.67 -26.28
CA ALA A 74 33.24 -9.50 -26.61
C ALA A 74 32.85 -10.98 -26.86
N LYS A 75 32.34 -11.29 -28.05
CA LYS A 75 32.44 -12.64 -28.65
C LYS A 75 32.09 -12.66 -30.15
N SER A 76 33.07 -12.34 -30.99
CA SER A 76 33.27 -13.02 -32.28
C SER A 76 34.74 -12.90 -32.69
N THR A 77 35.47 -14.02 -32.58
CA THR A 77 36.62 -14.46 -33.42
C THR A 77 37.62 -15.26 -32.58
N GLY A 78 38.03 -16.43 -33.10
CA GLY A 78 39.38 -16.95 -32.91
C GLY A 78 39.55 -18.08 -31.91
N SER A 79 39.78 -19.27 -32.45
CA SER A 79 40.29 -20.48 -31.80
C SER A 79 41.64 -20.31 -31.10
N ASN A 80 41.87 -21.10 -30.05
CA ASN A 80 43.08 -21.91 -29.76
C ASN A 80 43.29 -22.07 -28.25
N PHE A 81 43.20 -23.31 -27.78
CA PHE A 81 43.85 -23.78 -26.56
C PHE A 81 45.36 -23.94 -26.85
N PRO A 82 46.27 -23.82 -25.84
CA PRO A 82 46.56 -25.00 -25.02
C PRO A 82 46.82 -24.75 -23.51
N SER A 83 46.38 -25.76 -22.76
CA SER A 83 46.84 -26.40 -21.52
C SER A 83 48.27 -26.12 -20.98
N PHE A 84 48.47 -26.02 -19.64
CA PHE A 84 48.77 -27.15 -18.72
C PHE A 84 49.04 -26.71 -17.24
N ASN A 85 48.50 -27.50 -16.29
CA ASN A 85 48.88 -27.83 -14.90
C ASN A 85 49.31 -26.80 -13.83
N THR A 86 48.67 -26.87 -12.65
CA THR A 86 49.27 -27.50 -11.44
C THR A 86 48.19 -27.97 -10.47
N LEU A 87 48.18 -29.27 -10.19
CA LEU A 87 47.47 -29.92 -9.07
C LEU A 87 48.08 -29.46 -7.73
N ARG A 88 47.26 -29.01 -6.76
CA ARG A 88 47.49 -29.36 -5.34
C ARG A 88 46.31 -29.00 -4.39
N ASN A 89 45.81 -30.06 -3.75
CA ASN A 89 45.23 -30.21 -2.40
C ASN A 89 44.08 -29.34 -1.88
N SER A 90 42.95 -30.02 -1.66
CA SER A 90 42.53 -30.61 -0.36
C SER A 90 42.62 -29.77 0.93
N SER A 91 41.46 -29.72 1.59
CA SER A 91 41.22 -29.92 3.03
C SER A 91 41.39 -28.76 4.04
N VAL A 92 40.26 -28.49 4.70
CA VAL A 92 39.99 -28.36 6.16
C VAL A 92 41.17 -28.13 7.13
N ILE A 93 40.87 -27.26 8.12
CA ILE A 93 41.52 -26.98 9.42
C ILE A 93 42.63 -25.92 9.39
N GLY A 94 42.48 -24.90 10.24
CA GLY A 94 43.61 -24.08 10.64
C GLY A 94 43.27 -22.77 11.33
N ASN A 95 43.10 -22.82 12.64
CA ASN A 95 43.21 -21.67 13.54
C ASN A 95 44.46 -20.82 13.20
N GLY A 96 44.29 -19.50 13.16
CA GLY A 96 45.37 -18.54 12.95
C GLY A 96 45.16 -17.29 13.79
N ILE A 97 45.57 -17.40 15.05
CA ILE A 97 45.68 -16.34 16.04
C ILE A 97 46.55 -15.21 15.48
N SER A 98 46.09 -13.97 15.54
CA SER A 98 46.95 -12.78 15.41
C SER A 98 46.92 -12.00 16.73
N PRO A 99 48.07 -11.55 17.27
CA PRO A 99 48.18 -11.16 18.67
C PRO A 99 47.75 -9.71 18.89
N LEU A 100 46.99 -9.49 19.97
CA LEU A 100 46.80 -8.18 20.57
C LEU A 100 48.14 -7.66 21.12
N PRO A 101 48.49 -6.38 20.92
CA PRO A 101 49.46 -5.71 21.78
C PRO A 101 48.72 -5.30 23.06
N TYR A 102 48.96 -6.03 24.13
CA TYR A 102 48.67 -5.59 25.49
C TYR A 102 49.81 -4.68 25.93
N ASP A 103 49.50 -3.41 26.23
CA ASP A 103 50.02 -2.67 27.40
C ASP A 103 49.58 -1.20 27.35
N ARG A 104 48.48 -0.90 28.07
CA ARG A 104 48.39 0.29 28.92
C ARG A 104 47.20 0.18 29.85
N LEU A 105 47.48 -0.22 31.09
CA LEU A 105 46.55 -0.09 32.21
C LEU A 105 46.72 1.32 32.80
N SER A 106 45.76 2.22 32.56
CA SER A 106 45.41 3.30 33.49
C SER A 106 44.16 4.03 33.02
N GLY A 107 43.16 4.08 33.89
CA GLY A 107 41.93 4.84 33.70
C GLY A 107 40.70 3.95 33.54
N GLN A 108 40.22 3.40 34.65
CA GLN A 108 38.81 3.02 34.75
C GLN A 108 37.96 4.27 34.51
N VAL A 109 37.48 4.45 33.28
CA VAL A 109 36.32 5.30 33.04
C VAL A 109 35.12 4.37 33.03
N SER A 110 34.31 4.47 34.08
CA SER A 110 33.02 3.81 34.17
C SER A 110 32.30 3.95 32.84
N ARG A 111 31.95 2.81 32.25
CA ARG A 111 31.12 2.71 31.05
C ARG A 111 29.76 3.30 31.41
N MET A 112 29.62 4.61 31.23
CA MET A 112 28.36 5.32 31.35
C MET A 112 27.34 4.53 30.52
N TYR A 113 26.26 4.08 31.17
CA TYR A 113 25.09 3.57 30.48
C TYR A 113 24.61 4.69 29.57
N THR A 114 25.05 4.67 28.31
CA THR A 114 24.40 5.46 27.28
C THR A 114 22.99 4.91 27.16
N PRO A 115 21.94 5.72 27.33
CA PRO A 115 20.59 5.28 27.00
C PRO A 115 20.64 4.93 25.51
N GLN A 116 20.60 3.63 25.19
CA GLN A 116 20.49 3.22 23.80
C GLN A 116 19.18 3.80 23.31
N ALA A 117 19.27 4.81 22.44
CA ALA A 117 18.12 5.24 21.65
C ALA A 117 17.54 3.97 21.01
N PRO A 118 16.21 3.79 21.03
CA PRO A 118 15.59 2.56 20.52
C PRO A 118 16.15 2.25 19.14
N ASN A 119 16.67 1.04 18.99
CA ASN A 119 17.26 0.59 17.74
C ASN A 119 16.11 0.51 16.71
N LYS A 120 15.86 1.61 15.99
CA LYS A 120 14.77 1.74 15.00
C LYS A 120 14.76 0.58 13.99
N SER A 121 15.92 -0.03 13.74
CA SER A 121 16.10 -1.21 12.90
C SER A 121 15.57 -2.51 13.52
N LEU A 122 15.68 -2.70 14.83
CA LEU A 122 15.13 -3.87 15.53
C LEU A 122 13.62 -3.73 15.71
N GLU A 123 13.17 -2.55 16.09
CA GLU A 123 11.75 -2.23 16.22
C GLU A 123 11.01 -2.39 14.89
N SER A 124 11.57 -1.86 13.79
CA SER A 124 11.00 -2.05 12.45
C SER A 124 10.95 -3.53 12.03
N ARG A 125 11.98 -4.33 12.35
CA ARG A 125 11.97 -5.77 12.08
C ARG A 125 10.88 -6.50 12.88
N TYR A 126 10.73 -6.15 14.16
CA TYR A 126 9.69 -6.70 15.01
C TYR A 126 8.29 -6.32 14.50
N ILE A 127 8.06 -5.05 14.16
CA ILE A 127 6.79 -4.56 13.60
C ILE A 127 6.48 -5.30 12.31
N ASN A 128 7.43 -5.45 11.38
CA ASN A 128 7.20 -6.17 10.13
C ASN A 128 6.89 -7.65 10.36
N SER A 129 7.58 -8.28 11.31
CA SER A 129 7.32 -9.68 11.67
C SER A 129 5.92 -9.85 12.27
N LYS A 130 5.50 -8.95 13.17
CA LYS A 130 4.15 -8.93 13.73
C LYS A 130 3.10 -8.61 12.67
N HIS A 131 3.34 -7.62 11.82
CA HIS A 131 2.46 -7.26 10.70
C HIS A 131 2.23 -8.48 9.79
N ALA A 132 3.29 -9.18 9.38
CA ALA A 132 3.18 -10.41 8.59
C ALA A 132 2.39 -11.53 9.31
N SER A 133 2.46 -11.61 10.63
CA SER A 133 1.67 -12.59 11.41
C SER A 133 0.19 -12.24 11.53
N LEU A 134 -0.15 -10.95 11.42
CA LEU A 134 -1.51 -10.43 11.53
C LEU A 134 -2.21 -10.33 10.17
N LEU A 135 -1.48 -10.31 9.06
CA LEU A 135 -2.06 -10.26 7.73
C LEU A 135 -2.81 -11.56 7.40
N PRO A 136 -4.02 -11.47 6.85
CA PRO A 136 -4.74 -12.64 6.37
C PRO A 136 -3.96 -13.31 5.23
N SER A 137 -4.03 -14.63 5.19
CA SER A 137 -3.42 -15.43 4.13
C SER A 137 -4.13 -15.20 2.80
N ALA A 138 -3.43 -15.49 1.69
CA ALA A 138 -3.98 -15.31 0.35
C ALA A 138 -5.28 -16.10 0.13
N CYS A 139 -5.39 -17.30 0.72
CA CYS A 139 -6.58 -18.14 0.65
C CYS A 139 -7.76 -17.50 1.41
N GLU A 140 -7.53 -16.97 2.61
CA GLU A 140 -8.56 -16.29 3.41
C GLU A 140 -9.10 -15.05 2.68
N ILE A 141 -8.21 -14.23 2.11
CA ILE A 141 -8.61 -13.05 1.32
C ILE A 141 -9.46 -13.47 0.13
N GLN A 142 -9.03 -14.49 -0.61
CA GLN A 142 -9.78 -14.99 -1.78
C GLN A 142 -11.15 -15.53 -1.38
N ALA A 143 -11.25 -16.29 -0.30
CA ALA A 143 -12.50 -16.85 0.19
C ALA A 143 -13.50 -15.74 0.56
N ILE A 144 -13.07 -14.73 1.32
CA ILE A 144 -13.93 -13.61 1.73
C ILE A 144 -14.36 -12.79 0.50
N MET A 145 -13.42 -12.47 -0.39
CA MET A 145 -13.72 -11.71 -1.60
C MET A 145 -14.70 -12.45 -2.52
N LEU A 146 -14.56 -13.77 -2.65
CA LEU A 146 -15.49 -14.60 -3.41
C LEU A 146 -16.87 -14.59 -2.76
N ALA A 147 -16.97 -14.85 -1.45
CA ALA A 147 -18.23 -14.84 -0.72
C ALA A 147 -18.96 -13.50 -0.88
N VAL A 148 -18.25 -12.39 -0.71
CA VAL A 148 -18.81 -11.04 -0.91
C VAL A 148 -19.27 -10.82 -2.34
N THR A 149 -18.50 -11.28 -3.33
CA THR A 149 -18.88 -11.17 -4.75
C THR A 149 -20.14 -11.97 -5.07
N VAL A 150 -20.29 -13.17 -4.49
CA VAL A 150 -21.51 -13.99 -4.64
C VAL A 150 -22.70 -13.28 -4.00
N CYS A 151 -22.55 -12.75 -2.78
CA CYS A 151 -23.60 -11.97 -2.11
C CYS A 151 -24.00 -10.72 -2.91
N GLU A 152 -23.04 -9.97 -3.46
CA GLU A 152 -23.29 -8.78 -4.28
C GLU A 152 -24.04 -9.14 -5.58
N ARG A 153 -23.67 -10.25 -6.23
CA ARG A 153 -24.36 -10.75 -7.42
C ARG A 153 -25.78 -11.20 -7.11
N ALA A 154 -26.00 -11.90 -6.00
CA ALA A 154 -27.32 -12.32 -5.56
C ALA A 154 -28.22 -11.10 -5.29
N LEU A 155 -27.73 -10.10 -4.54
CA LEU A 155 -28.45 -8.85 -4.28
C LEU A 155 -28.76 -8.06 -5.55
N LYS A 156 -27.84 -8.09 -6.53
CA LYS A 156 -28.08 -7.50 -7.86
C LYS A 156 -29.18 -8.24 -8.62
N GLY A 157 -29.25 -9.56 -8.51
CA GLY A 157 -30.34 -10.39 -9.04
C GLY A 157 -31.70 -9.97 -8.47
N ILE A 158 -31.81 -9.90 -7.14
CA ILE A 158 -33.04 -9.44 -6.45
C ILE A 158 -33.45 -8.04 -6.92
N SER A 159 -32.48 -7.12 -7.03
CA SER A 159 -32.73 -5.75 -7.54
C SER A 159 -33.31 -5.76 -8.95
N ASN A 160 -32.80 -6.63 -9.84
CA ASN A 160 -33.31 -6.74 -11.20
C ASN A 160 -34.69 -7.40 -11.26
N ASP A 161 -34.97 -8.41 -10.45
CA ASP A 161 -36.28 -9.07 -10.43
C ASP A 161 -37.37 -8.17 -9.85
N LEU A 162 -37.04 -7.40 -8.81
CA LEU A 162 -37.92 -6.37 -8.28
C LEU A 162 -38.22 -5.28 -9.33
N LEU A 163 -37.22 -4.89 -10.12
CA LEU A 163 -37.42 -3.94 -11.23
C LEU A 163 -38.32 -4.52 -12.33
N LYS A 164 -38.18 -5.82 -12.66
CA LYS A 164 -39.07 -6.49 -13.62
C LYS A 164 -40.51 -6.52 -13.13
N GLN A 165 -40.74 -6.82 -11.85
CA GLN A 165 -42.08 -6.85 -11.25
C GLN A 165 -42.77 -5.49 -11.31
N VAL A 166 -42.02 -4.40 -11.01
CA VAL A 166 -42.54 -3.03 -11.10
C VAL A 166 -42.96 -2.72 -12.54
N ARG A 167 -42.14 -3.09 -13.53
CA ARG A 167 -42.42 -2.84 -14.95
C ARG A 167 -43.59 -3.66 -15.51
N SER A 168 -43.66 -4.94 -15.14
CA SER A 168 -44.81 -5.79 -15.52
C SER A 168 -46.13 -5.32 -14.91
N SER A 169 -46.08 -4.57 -13.80
CA SER A 169 -47.28 -4.00 -13.18
C SER A 169 -47.76 -2.75 -13.93
N THR A 170 -46.86 -1.95 -14.49
CA THR A 170 -47.18 -0.73 -15.26
C THR A 170 -47.68 -1.00 -16.68
N ASP A 171 -47.29 -2.14 -17.30
CA ASP A 171 -47.73 -2.48 -18.66
C ASP A 171 -49.22 -2.89 -18.77
N THR A 172 -49.95 -2.98 -17.65
CA THR A 172 -51.39 -3.32 -17.64
C THR A 172 -52.33 -2.12 -17.52
N SER A 173 -51.82 -0.89 -17.38
CA SER A 173 -52.67 0.29 -17.15
C SER A 173 -52.64 1.39 -18.21
N ASP A 174 -51.80 1.36 -19.25
CA ASP A 174 -51.77 2.46 -20.24
C ASP A 174 -51.94 1.97 -21.69
N THR A 175 -53.21 1.79 -22.09
CA THR A 175 -53.58 2.02 -23.49
C THR A 175 -53.62 3.52 -23.74
N ILE A 176 -52.56 4.07 -24.36
CA ILE A 176 -52.58 5.07 -25.43
C ILE A 176 -51.13 5.35 -25.89
N LYS A 177 -50.81 4.85 -27.10
CA LYS A 177 -49.79 5.29 -28.07
C LYS A 177 -48.32 5.42 -27.61
N SER A 178 -47.48 4.52 -28.14
CA SER A 178 -46.76 4.80 -29.39
C SER A 178 -45.97 3.58 -29.88
N ASP A 179 -46.29 3.13 -31.09
CA ASP A 179 -45.41 2.33 -31.94
C ASP A 179 -44.03 2.98 -32.07
N LYS A 180 -42.97 2.18 -31.93
CA LYS A 180 -41.87 2.11 -32.90
C LYS A 180 -40.95 0.91 -32.63
N LEU A 181 -40.81 0.09 -33.66
CA LEU A 181 -39.80 -0.95 -33.78
C LEU A 181 -38.52 -0.35 -34.42
N CYS A 182 -37.38 -0.98 -34.10
CA CYS A 182 -36.09 -1.09 -34.80
C CYS A 182 -34.87 -0.23 -34.38
N ASP A 183 -33.80 -0.99 -34.09
CA ASP A 183 -32.34 -0.80 -34.30
C ASP A 183 -31.57 0.41 -33.75
N GLY A 184 -30.38 0.09 -33.22
CA GLY A 184 -29.21 0.98 -33.29
C GLY A 184 -28.91 1.83 -32.06
N ASP A 185 -27.83 1.46 -31.37
CA ASP A 185 -26.76 2.35 -30.88
C ASP A 185 -27.09 3.70 -30.19
N ASN A 186 -27.35 3.71 -28.86
CA ASN A 186 -26.97 4.82 -27.96
C ASN A 186 -26.90 4.36 -26.47
N ASN A 187 -25.73 3.83 -26.07
CA ASN A 187 -25.51 3.11 -24.81
C ASN A 187 -25.08 3.99 -23.61
N LEU A 188 -25.67 5.18 -23.42
CA LEU A 188 -25.33 6.00 -22.24
C LEU A 188 -26.55 6.61 -21.52
N ASN A 189 -27.60 7.01 -22.24
CA ASN A 189 -28.73 7.73 -21.64
C ASN A 189 -29.83 6.81 -21.07
N GLU A 190 -29.89 5.56 -21.49
CA GLU A 190 -30.89 4.60 -21.02
C GLU A 190 -30.62 4.08 -19.59
N LEU A 191 -29.39 4.27 -19.08
CA LEU A 191 -29.00 3.79 -17.76
C LEU A 191 -29.44 4.74 -16.65
N GLU A 192 -29.46 6.06 -16.91
CA GLU A 192 -29.79 7.07 -15.90
C GLU A 192 -31.29 7.10 -15.58
N GLU A 193 -32.15 6.93 -16.57
CA GLU A 193 -33.61 6.84 -16.37
C GLU A 193 -34.01 5.51 -15.67
N LYS A 194 -33.28 4.42 -15.95
CA LYS A 194 -33.42 3.12 -15.27
C LYS A 194 -32.94 3.12 -13.81
N VAL A 195 -32.23 4.15 -13.32
CA VAL A 195 -31.73 4.21 -11.93
C VAL A 195 -32.77 4.83 -11.00
N GLY A 196 -33.59 5.77 -11.47
CA GLY A 196 -34.61 6.45 -10.66
C GLY A 196 -35.73 5.53 -10.16
N GLU A 197 -36.04 4.46 -10.91
CA GLU A 197 -37.09 3.49 -10.57
C GLU A 197 -36.60 2.36 -9.63
N ARG A 198 -35.28 2.21 -9.44
CA ARG A 198 -34.73 1.07 -8.68
C ARG A 198 -34.91 1.28 -7.18
N LEU A 199 -35.71 0.41 -6.56
CA LEU A 199 -35.90 0.37 -5.11
C LEU A 199 -34.61 0.04 -4.34
N LEU A 200 -33.78 -0.83 -4.91
CA LEU A 200 -32.45 -1.18 -4.37
C LEU A 200 -31.37 -0.47 -5.20
N CYS A 201 -30.69 0.51 -4.60
CA CYS A 201 -29.73 1.38 -5.28
C CYS A 201 -28.34 0.74 -5.40
N GLY A 202 -27.87 0.03 -4.37
CA GLY A 202 -26.53 -0.55 -4.37
C GLY A 202 -26.16 -1.24 -3.08
N VAL A 203 -25.02 -1.95 -3.11
CA VAL A 203 -24.44 -2.64 -1.97
C VAL A 203 -23.08 -2.02 -1.69
N VAL A 204 -22.81 -1.69 -0.43
CA VAL A 204 -21.57 -1.05 0.00
C VAL A 204 -20.86 -1.95 0.99
N ARG A 205 -19.56 -2.18 0.76
CA ARG A 205 -18.69 -2.90 1.71
C ARG A 205 -18.33 -1.98 2.87
N VAL A 206 -18.62 -2.40 4.09
CA VAL A 206 -18.30 -1.66 5.31
C VAL A 206 -17.45 -2.53 6.26
N GLY A 207 -17.19 -2.04 7.47
CA GLY A 207 -16.38 -2.77 8.46
C GLY A 207 -14.90 -2.89 8.09
N ALA A 208 -14.26 -3.94 8.59
CA ALA A 208 -12.83 -4.20 8.37
C ALA A 208 -12.51 -4.45 6.87
N LEU A 209 -13.37 -5.19 6.17
CA LEU A 209 -13.24 -5.45 4.74
C LEU A 209 -13.25 -4.15 3.92
N GLY A 210 -14.23 -3.26 4.16
CA GLY A 210 -14.32 -1.99 3.45
C GLY A 210 -13.11 -1.07 3.67
N LYS A 211 -12.42 -1.22 4.80
CA LYS A 211 -11.21 -0.44 5.15
C LYS A 211 -9.91 -1.16 4.81
N ASN A 212 -9.97 -2.38 4.28
CA ASN A 212 -8.81 -3.26 4.07
C ASN A 212 -8.00 -3.50 5.35
N LEU A 213 -8.70 -3.68 6.48
CA LEU A 213 -8.13 -3.90 7.81
C LEU A 213 -8.44 -5.31 8.35
N LEU A 214 -8.81 -6.25 7.48
CA LEU A 214 -9.03 -7.64 7.88
C LEU A 214 -7.76 -8.22 8.49
N LEU A 215 -7.93 -8.94 9.60
CA LEU A 215 -6.85 -9.67 10.25
C LEU A 215 -6.91 -11.16 9.93
N LYS A 216 -5.80 -11.86 10.16
CA LYS A 216 -5.73 -13.32 10.03
C LYS A 216 -6.73 -14.01 10.97
N GLY A 217 -7.47 -14.99 10.46
CA GLY A 217 -8.53 -15.69 11.19
C GLY A 217 -9.85 -14.92 11.30
N GLU A 218 -9.94 -13.70 10.76
CA GLU A 218 -11.20 -12.96 10.65
C GLU A 218 -11.89 -13.35 9.34
N HIS A 219 -13.08 -13.95 9.43
CA HIS A 219 -13.87 -14.41 8.28
C HIS A 219 -15.23 -13.70 8.17
N SER A 220 -15.39 -12.58 8.87
CA SER A 220 -16.61 -11.77 8.87
C SER A 220 -16.50 -10.62 7.87
N ALA A 221 -17.55 -10.41 7.09
CA ALA A 221 -17.70 -9.26 6.20
C ALA A 221 -19.04 -8.59 6.44
N GLU A 222 -19.07 -7.26 6.36
CA GLU A 222 -20.27 -6.46 6.54
C GLU A 222 -20.61 -5.74 5.24
N LEU A 223 -21.86 -5.87 4.80
CA LEU A 223 -22.40 -5.21 3.61
C LEU A 223 -23.63 -4.39 4.01
N VAL A 224 -23.73 -3.18 3.47
CA VAL A 224 -24.89 -2.30 3.63
C VAL A 224 -25.64 -2.23 2.30
N LEU A 225 -26.91 -2.63 2.32
CA LEU A 225 -27.82 -2.48 1.19
C LEU A 225 -28.48 -1.10 1.24
N VAL A 226 -28.26 -0.30 0.20
CA VAL A 226 -28.83 1.04 0.06
C VAL A 226 -30.13 0.96 -0.72
N CYS A 227 -31.21 1.49 -0.13
CA CYS A 227 -32.53 1.57 -0.73
C CYS A 227 -32.89 3.03 -1.03
N SER A 228 -33.65 3.28 -2.09
CA SER A 228 -34.12 4.63 -2.46
C SER A 228 -35.27 5.10 -1.57
N LYS A 229 -36.06 4.18 -1.02
CA LYS A 229 -37.10 4.43 -0.02
C LYS A 229 -36.77 3.72 1.30
N TRP A 230 -37.39 4.17 2.39
CA TRP A 230 -37.25 3.54 3.70
C TRP A 230 -37.63 2.04 3.63
N PRO A 231 -36.77 1.12 4.12
CA PRO A 231 -37.04 -0.31 4.02
C PRO A 231 -38.23 -0.71 4.90
N THR A 232 -39.27 -1.24 4.26
CA THR A 232 -40.41 -1.87 4.93
C THR A 232 -40.05 -3.30 5.39
N LYS A 233 -40.68 -3.79 6.46
CA LYS A 233 -40.47 -5.17 6.97
C LYS A 233 -40.66 -6.25 5.90
N GLU A 234 -41.64 -6.06 5.00
CA GLU A 234 -41.92 -6.97 3.89
C GLU A 234 -40.75 -7.07 2.91
N LEU A 235 -40.20 -5.91 2.51
CA LEU A 235 -39.02 -5.85 1.64
C LEU A 235 -37.82 -6.55 2.28
N THR A 236 -37.56 -6.33 3.58
CA THR A 236 -36.46 -7.00 4.28
C THR A 236 -36.64 -8.52 4.30
N ASN A 237 -37.86 -9.00 4.59
CA ASN A 237 -38.16 -10.44 4.57
C ASN A 237 -38.05 -11.03 3.15
N TYR A 238 -38.50 -10.30 2.13
CA TYR A 238 -38.36 -10.69 0.73
C TYR A 238 -36.89 -10.80 0.31
N VAL A 239 -36.06 -9.82 0.65
CA VAL A 239 -34.62 -9.86 0.36
C VAL A 239 -33.97 -11.04 1.10
N SER A 240 -34.28 -11.23 2.38
CA SER A 240 -33.70 -12.31 3.20
C SER A 240 -34.05 -13.71 2.68
N THR A 241 -35.24 -13.91 2.12
CA THR A 241 -35.66 -15.23 1.60
C THR A 241 -35.13 -15.49 0.20
N ASN A 242 -35.08 -14.47 -0.66
CA ASN A 242 -34.60 -14.64 -2.03
C ASN A 242 -33.07 -14.66 -2.15
N ILE A 243 -32.35 -13.98 -1.25
CA ILE A 243 -30.88 -13.99 -1.29
C ILE A 243 -30.33 -15.41 -1.09
N LEU A 244 -30.91 -16.18 -0.18
CA LEU A 244 -30.51 -17.57 0.06
C LEU A 244 -30.73 -18.45 -1.18
N LYS A 245 -31.91 -18.34 -1.80
CA LYS A 245 -32.24 -19.08 -3.03
C LYS A 245 -31.29 -18.77 -4.19
N LEU A 246 -30.94 -17.49 -4.36
CA LEU A 246 -30.05 -17.06 -5.43
C LEU A 246 -28.59 -17.43 -5.16
N MET A 247 -28.16 -17.45 -3.89
CA MET A 247 -26.83 -17.92 -3.54
C MET A 247 -26.66 -19.41 -3.85
N GLU A 248 -27.62 -20.25 -3.48
CA GLU A 248 -27.63 -21.69 -3.81
C GLU A 248 -27.59 -21.95 -5.33
N SER A 249 -28.33 -21.13 -6.09
CA SER A 249 -28.37 -21.23 -7.56
C SER A 249 -27.08 -20.80 -8.25
N LEU A 250 -26.27 -19.96 -7.61
CA LEU A 250 -24.99 -19.48 -8.16
C LEU A 250 -23.80 -20.39 -7.82
N GLU A 251 -23.99 -21.31 -6.88
CA GLU A 251 -22.99 -22.29 -6.44
C GLU A 251 -23.07 -23.61 -7.24
N SER A 252 -24.17 -23.80 -7.99
CA SER A 252 -24.42 -24.93 -8.91
C SER A 252 -23.89 -24.68 -10.31
#